data_AF-A0A6C0I980-F1
#
_entry.id   AF-A0A6C0I980-F1
#
_cell.length_a   1.000
_cell.length_b   1.000
_cell.length_c   1.000
_cell.angle_alpha   90.00
_cell.angle_beta   90.00
_cell.angle_gamma   90.00
#
_symmetry.space_group_name_H-M   'P 1'
#
loop_
_entity.id
_entity.type
_entity.pdbx_description
1 polymer ?
#
loop_
_entity_poly.entity_id
_entity_poly.type
_entity_poly.pdbx_seq_one_letter_code
_entity_poly.pdbx_strand_id
1 'polypeptide(L)'
;MFYIASTRFNNDTYNENTLYRKQSGIPVIYGTSIRIQEKYDVGTLMFVVEMNNDENRIEGIGLIRNTLVYDKNHNIYSNSDYNRYLYKGEYWLSRDTILEKDAEIAEICDNVLFKGKSHLKRVSGISVLTKQLFTNWDFKLCVLKEKIRALFMKTFILTLCESNLKKEDEDEVFEIVPVKRLKNTNK
;
A
#
# COMPACT_ATOMS: atom_id res chain seq x y z
N MET A 1 -8.29 -12.07 -9.74
CA MET A 1 -9.00 -10.80 -9.97
C MET A 1 -8.61 -9.82 -8.87
N PHE A 2 -8.39 -8.53 -9.17
CA PHE A 2 -8.14 -7.50 -8.14
C PHE A 2 -8.96 -6.24 -8.39
N TYR A 3 -9.13 -5.43 -7.35
CA TYR A 3 -9.86 -4.16 -7.40
C TYR A 3 -8.98 -2.99 -7.01
N ILE A 4 -9.32 -1.80 -7.51
CA ILE A 4 -8.87 -0.54 -6.93
C ILE A 4 -10.01 -0.07 -6.03
N ALA A 5 -9.68 0.28 -4.81
CA ALA A 5 -10.60 0.87 -3.85
C ALA A 5 -10.02 2.18 -3.32
N SER A 6 -10.81 2.90 -2.53
CA SER A 6 -10.36 4.11 -1.83
C SER A 6 -10.83 4.09 -0.39
N THR A 7 -10.02 4.68 0.48
CA THR A 7 -10.39 5.11 1.83
C THR A 7 -10.22 6.63 1.92
N ARG A 8 -10.85 7.25 2.90
CA ARG A 8 -10.88 8.72 3.03
C ARG A 8 -10.39 9.11 4.41
N PHE A 9 -9.41 10.00 4.38
CA PHE A 9 -8.88 10.68 5.52
C PHE A 9 -9.19 12.17 5.42
N ASN A 10 -9.17 12.80 6.58
CA ASN A 10 -8.85 14.21 6.75
C ASN A 10 -7.42 14.30 7.32
N ASN A 11 -6.90 15.51 7.55
CA ASN A 11 -5.54 15.68 8.07
C ASN A 11 -5.33 14.96 9.41
N ASP A 12 -6.31 15.00 10.31
CA ASP A 12 -6.22 14.37 11.63
C ASP A 12 -6.14 12.84 11.53
N THR A 13 -7.09 12.21 10.84
CA THR A 13 -7.17 10.75 10.70
C THR A 13 -6.01 10.18 9.87
N TYR A 14 -5.48 10.94 8.91
CA TYR A 14 -4.27 10.56 8.19
C TYR A 14 -3.04 10.56 9.12
N ASN A 15 -2.92 11.58 9.98
CA ASN A 15 -1.84 11.68 10.97
C ASN A 15 -1.92 10.56 12.01
N GLU A 16 -3.11 10.28 12.55
CA GLU A 16 -3.36 9.16 13.47
C GLU A 16 -2.93 7.82 12.83
N ASN A 17 -3.36 7.57 11.59
CA ASN A 17 -2.99 6.36 10.86
C ASN A 17 -1.48 6.25 10.68
N THR A 18 -0.83 7.32 10.21
CA THR A 18 0.62 7.35 9.96
C THR A 18 1.42 7.12 11.23
N LEU A 19 1.02 7.76 12.34
CA LEU A 19 1.63 7.56 13.65
C LEU A 19 1.47 6.11 14.12
N TYR A 20 0.27 5.55 13.98
CA TYR A 20 -0.01 4.17 14.36
C TYR A 20 0.87 3.18 13.60
N ARG A 21 0.96 3.30 12.26
CA ARG A 21 1.80 2.45 11.41
C ARG A 21 3.27 2.50 11.84
N LYS A 22 3.77 3.70 12.16
CA LYS A 22 5.16 3.90 12.62
C LYS A 22 5.41 3.21 13.97
N GLN A 23 4.45 3.27 14.89
CA GLN A 23 4.58 2.64 16.21
C GLN A 23 4.42 1.12 16.17
N SER A 24 3.48 0.61 15.38
CA SER A 24 3.17 -0.81 15.33
C SER A 24 4.07 -1.59 14.36
N GLY A 25 4.79 -0.89 13.47
CA GLY A 25 5.55 -1.51 12.38
C GLY A 25 4.68 -2.16 11.31
N ILE A 26 3.39 -1.82 11.23
CA ILE A 26 2.46 -2.38 10.23
C ILE A 26 2.44 -1.43 9.01
N PRO A 27 2.87 -1.88 7.81
CA PRO A 27 3.01 -0.98 6.66
C PRO A 27 1.68 -0.41 6.16
N VAL A 28 0.62 -1.22 6.13
CA VAL A 28 -0.73 -0.82 5.73
C VAL A 28 -1.73 -1.31 6.75
N ILE A 29 -2.53 -0.39 7.29
CA ILE A 29 -3.68 -0.76 8.12
C ILE A 29 -4.77 0.28 7.97
N TYR A 30 -6.00 -0.19 7.83
CA TYR A 30 -7.20 0.63 7.70
C TYR A 30 -8.25 0.14 8.66
N GLY A 31 -8.69 1.01 9.55
CA GLY A 31 -9.95 0.85 10.25
C GLY A 31 -11.09 1.53 9.50
N THR A 32 -12.26 0.89 9.50
CA THR A 32 -13.50 1.43 8.98
C THR A 32 -14.68 1.13 9.89
N SER A 33 -15.71 1.98 9.83
CA SER A 33 -16.99 1.76 10.51
C SER A 33 -17.91 0.75 9.81
N ILE A 34 -17.66 0.50 8.52
CA ILE A 34 -18.46 -0.39 7.66
C ILE A 34 -17.52 -1.36 6.93
N ARG A 35 -17.93 -2.64 6.82
CA ARG A 35 -17.21 -3.67 6.06
C ARG A 35 -17.18 -3.36 4.57
N ILE A 36 -16.16 -3.87 3.89
CA ILE A 36 -16.16 -3.98 2.43
C ILE A 36 -17.40 -4.78 2.00
N GLN A 37 -18.07 -4.34 0.93
CA GLN A 37 -19.32 -4.93 0.45
C GLN A 37 -19.16 -6.42 0.13
N GLU A 38 -20.15 -7.22 0.53
CA GLU A 38 -20.14 -8.70 0.41
C GLU A 38 -20.03 -9.21 -1.03
N LYS A 39 -20.39 -8.39 -2.01
CA LYS A 39 -20.22 -8.71 -3.45
C LYS A 39 -18.75 -8.85 -3.88
N TYR A 40 -17.79 -8.49 -3.02
CA TYR A 40 -16.37 -8.67 -3.26
C TYR A 40 -15.87 -9.82 -2.40
N ASP A 41 -15.38 -10.88 -3.05
CA ASP A 41 -14.99 -12.11 -2.36
C ASP A 41 -13.92 -11.86 -1.28
N VAL A 42 -14.05 -12.60 -0.18
CA VAL A 42 -13.05 -12.63 0.89
C VAL A 42 -11.70 -13.10 0.33
N GLY A 43 -10.62 -12.46 0.78
CA GLY A 43 -9.25 -12.75 0.34
C GLY A 43 -8.84 -12.07 -0.97
N THR A 44 -9.77 -11.40 -1.67
CA THR A 44 -9.46 -10.66 -2.90
C THR A 44 -8.46 -9.54 -2.63
N LEU A 45 -7.49 -9.35 -3.55
CA LEU A 45 -6.53 -8.25 -3.49
C LEU A 45 -7.18 -6.91 -3.85
N MET A 46 -6.88 -5.89 -3.06
CA MET A 46 -7.37 -4.53 -3.28
C MET A 46 -6.23 -3.52 -3.11
N PHE A 47 -6.02 -2.71 -4.15
CA PHE A 47 -5.18 -1.51 -4.07
C PHE A 47 -6.05 -0.38 -3.53
N VAL A 48 -5.84 0.00 -2.28
CA VAL A 48 -6.61 1.03 -1.59
C VAL A 48 -5.86 2.36 -1.72
N VAL A 49 -6.46 3.29 -2.46
CA VAL A 49 -5.99 4.66 -2.60
C VAL A 49 -6.37 5.46 -1.35
N GLU A 50 -5.38 6.05 -0.69
CA GLU A 50 -5.55 6.85 0.53
C GLU A 50 -5.89 8.29 0.13
N MET A 51 -7.17 8.64 0.12
CA MET A 51 -7.62 10.01 -0.17
C MET A 51 -7.43 10.91 1.06
N ASN A 52 -6.85 12.10 0.90
CA ASN A 52 -6.94 13.17 1.89
C ASN A 52 -7.90 14.26 1.41
N ASN A 53 -9.06 14.35 2.07
CA ASN A 53 -10.17 15.20 1.66
C ASN A 53 -9.98 16.69 1.96
N ASP A 54 -9.13 17.03 2.93
CA ASP A 54 -8.80 18.41 3.28
C ASP A 54 -7.86 18.98 2.21
N GLU A 55 -6.90 18.16 1.79
CA GLU A 55 -5.87 18.51 0.81
C GLU A 55 -6.31 18.30 -0.65
N ASN A 56 -7.42 17.59 -0.87
CA ASN A 56 -7.92 17.18 -2.19
C ASN A 56 -6.88 16.44 -3.06
N ARG A 57 -6.07 15.59 -2.43
CA ARG A 57 -5.06 14.78 -3.10
C ARG A 57 -4.96 13.40 -2.47
N ILE A 58 -4.43 12.43 -3.19
CA ILE A 58 -4.05 11.13 -2.62
C ILE A 58 -2.73 11.23 -1.87
N GLU A 59 -2.59 10.50 -0.77
CA GLU A 59 -1.36 10.44 0.03
C GLU A 59 -0.53 9.17 -0.22
N GLY A 60 -1.17 8.15 -0.78
CA GLY A 60 -0.52 6.88 -1.06
C GLY A 60 -1.49 5.81 -1.54
N ILE A 61 -0.94 4.64 -1.78
CA ILE A 61 -1.71 3.44 -2.12
C ILE A 61 -1.18 2.29 -1.27
N GLY A 62 -2.07 1.59 -0.55
CA GLY A 62 -1.74 0.36 0.16
C GLY A 62 -2.41 -0.86 -0.47
N LEU A 63 -1.71 -1.98 -0.50
CA LEU A 63 -2.25 -3.26 -0.99
C LEU A 63 -2.70 -4.12 0.19
N ILE A 64 -4.00 -4.45 0.22
CA ILE A 64 -4.60 -5.33 1.23
C ILE A 64 -5.23 -6.56 0.59
N ARG A 65 -5.50 -7.57 1.42
CA ARG A 65 -6.49 -8.61 1.11
C ARG A 65 -7.81 -8.24 1.80
N ASN A 66 -8.93 -8.55 1.17
CA ASN A 66 -10.27 -8.43 1.76
C ASN A 66 -10.47 -9.51 2.85
N THR A 67 -9.73 -9.38 3.94
CA THR A 67 -9.74 -10.30 5.07
C THR A 67 -9.73 -9.45 6.33
N LEU A 68 -10.74 -9.64 7.17
CA LEU A 68 -10.84 -8.93 8.43
C LEU A 68 -9.74 -9.40 9.39
N VAL A 69 -9.15 -8.43 10.07
CA VAL A 69 -8.13 -8.64 11.09
C VAL A 69 -8.84 -8.85 12.44
N TYR A 70 -8.59 -10.00 13.08
CA TYR A 70 -9.21 -10.39 14.36
C TYR A 70 -8.18 -10.70 15.46
N ASP A 71 -6.88 -10.67 15.14
CA ASP A 71 -5.80 -11.14 16.01
C ASP A 71 -5.51 -10.19 17.18
N LYS A 72 -5.68 -8.88 16.99
CA LYS A 72 -5.45 -7.85 18.01
C LYS A 72 -6.47 -6.72 17.92
N ASN A 73 -6.75 -6.09 19.06
CA ASN A 73 -7.49 -4.83 19.07
C ASN A 73 -6.56 -3.70 18.61
N HIS A 74 -6.80 -3.17 17.41
CA HIS A 74 -6.08 -2.02 16.89
C HIS A 74 -6.92 -0.75 17.11
N ASN A 75 -6.47 0.13 18.00
CA ASN A 75 -7.03 1.47 18.20
C ASN A 75 -6.26 2.47 17.35
N ILE A 76 -6.57 2.52 16.05
CA ILE A 76 -5.86 3.35 15.08
C ILE A 76 -6.29 4.81 15.24
N TYR A 77 -7.60 5.04 15.33
CA TYR A 77 -8.19 6.38 15.42
C TYR A 77 -8.75 6.64 16.80
N SER A 78 -8.74 7.90 17.23
CA SER A 78 -9.40 8.37 18.45
C SER A 78 -10.90 8.09 18.43
N ASN A 79 -11.54 8.22 17.26
CA ASN A 79 -12.92 7.79 17.06
C ASN A 79 -12.99 6.26 16.96
N SER A 80 -13.51 5.62 18.01
CA SER A 80 -13.63 4.16 18.10
C SER A 80 -14.47 3.52 17.00
N ASP A 81 -15.43 4.25 16.42
CA ASP A 81 -16.27 3.70 15.34
C ASP A 81 -15.45 3.42 14.09
N TYR A 82 -14.38 4.17 13.85
CA TYR A 82 -13.47 3.92 12.74
C TYR A 82 -12.55 2.72 12.98
N ASN A 83 -12.56 2.10 14.17
CA ASN A 83 -11.75 0.91 14.46
C ASN A 83 -12.58 -0.39 14.44
N ARG A 84 -13.84 -0.36 13.98
CA ARG A 84 -14.75 -1.52 14.03
C ARG A 84 -14.34 -2.66 13.10
N TYR A 85 -13.92 -2.35 11.88
CA TYR A 85 -13.50 -3.34 10.89
C TYR A 85 -12.11 -3.00 10.39
N LEU A 86 -11.20 -3.96 10.52
CA LEU A 86 -9.78 -3.74 10.31
C LEU A 86 -9.30 -4.55 9.11
N TYR A 87 -8.54 -3.91 8.25
CA TYR A 87 -7.89 -4.51 7.10
C TYR A 87 -6.41 -4.12 7.11
N LYS A 88 -5.50 -5.08 6.86
CA LYS A 88 -4.05 -4.81 6.83
C LYS A 88 -3.38 -5.36 5.58
N GLY A 89 -2.18 -4.87 5.33
CA GLY A 89 -1.36 -5.22 4.18
C GLY A 89 0.12 -4.95 4.43
N GLU A 90 0.94 -5.50 3.54
CA GLU A 90 2.40 -5.48 3.66
C GLU A 90 3.07 -4.45 2.74
N TYR A 91 2.35 -3.96 1.72
CA TYR A 91 2.93 -3.14 0.66
C TYR A 91 2.22 -1.79 0.58
N TRP A 92 2.98 -0.71 0.79
CA TRP A 92 2.50 0.67 0.75
C TRP A 92 3.42 1.52 -0.13
N LEU A 93 2.84 2.36 -0.99
CA LEU A 93 3.57 3.37 -1.77
C LEU A 93 3.09 4.76 -1.38
N SER A 94 4.04 5.62 -1.05
CA SER A 94 3.78 7.04 -0.79
C SER A 94 3.41 7.78 -2.07
N ARG A 95 2.70 8.91 -1.94
CA ARG A 95 2.47 9.85 -3.04
C ARG A 95 3.78 10.25 -3.73
N ASP A 96 4.82 10.58 -2.98
CA ASP A 96 6.10 11.03 -3.55
C ASP A 96 6.72 9.96 -4.44
N THR A 97 6.71 8.69 -3.99
CA THR A 97 7.18 7.56 -4.79
C THR A 97 6.33 7.34 -6.05
N ILE A 98 5.01 7.55 -5.95
CA ILE A 98 4.10 7.45 -7.10
C ILE A 98 4.42 8.56 -8.11
N LEU A 99 4.58 9.81 -7.65
CA LEU A 99 4.92 10.96 -8.50
C LEU A 99 6.26 10.77 -9.22
N GLU A 100 7.27 10.27 -8.51
CA GLU A 100 8.59 9.99 -9.07
C GLU A 100 8.55 8.92 -10.18
N LYS A 101 7.78 7.84 -9.98
CA LYS A 101 7.80 6.66 -10.85
C LYS A 101 6.75 6.68 -11.97
N ASP A 102 5.55 7.20 -11.70
CA ASP A 102 4.44 7.34 -12.65
C ASP A 102 3.43 8.39 -12.16
N ALA A 103 3.74 9.67 -12.37
CA ALA A 103 2.92 10.80 -11.93
C ALA A 103 1.48 10.79 -12.47
N GLU A 104 1.24 10.14 -13.62
CA GLU A 104 -0.09 10.02 -14.21
C GLU A 104 -1.05 9.26 -13.29
N ILE A 105 -0.57 8.30 -12.50
CA ILE A 105 -1.40 7.60 -11.50
C ILE A 105 -1.96 8.58 -10.49
N ALA A 106 -1.12 9.46 -9.94
CA ALA A 106 -1.53 10.47 -8.97
C ALA A 106 -2.49 11.48 -9.61
N GLU A 107 -2.21 11.94 -10.83
CA GLU A 107 -3.08 12.87 -11.57
C GLU A 107 -4.47 12.28 -11.83
N ILE A 108 -4.55 11.05 -12.34
CA ILE A 108 -5.82 10.36 -12.59
C ILE A 108 -6.61 10.24 -11.28
N CYS A 109 -5.95 9.82 -10.20
CA CYS A 109 -6.60 9.65 -8.91
C CYS A 109 -7.08 10.98 -8.31
N ASP A 110 -6.25 12.02 -8.32
CA ASP A 110 -6.62 13.35 -7.81
C ASP A 110 -7.80 13.95 -8.59
N ASN A 111 -7.87 13.71 -9.90
CA ASN A 111 -9.00 14.16 -10.71
C ASN A 111 -10.27 13.34 -10.45
N VAL A 112 -10.21 12.02 -10.58
CA VAL A 112 -11.39 11.15 -10.52
C VAL A 112 -11.99 11.05 -9.11
N LEU A 113 -11.15 11.10 -8.07
CA LEU A 113 -11.60 10.88 -6.69
C LEU A 113 -12.14 12.15 -6.02
N PHE A 114 -11.68 13.34 -6.43
CA PHE A 114 -12.02 14.61 -5.79
C PHE A 114 -12.86 15.56 -6.65
N LYS A 115 -12.93 15.34 -7.97
CA LYS A 115 -13.62 16.24 -8.91
C LYS A 115 -14.75 15.53 -9.67
N GLY A 116 -15.66 16.33 -10.24
CA GLY A 116 -16.77 15.84 -11.04
C GLY A 116 -17.96 15.31 -10.21
N LYS A 117 -19.04 14.95 -10.91
CA LYS A 117 -20.34 14.62 -10.31
C LYS A 117 -20.34 13.34 -9.45
N SER A 118 -19.43 12.41 -9.72
CA SER A 118 -19.36 11.09 -9.09
C SER A 118 -18.18 10.94 -8.13
N HIS A 119 -17.60 12.05 -7.66
CA HIS A 119 -16.41 12.02 -6.80
C HIS A 119 -16.68 11.28 -5.48
N LEU A 120 -15.62 10.85 -4.81
CA LEU A 120 -15.67 9.88 -3.73
C LEU A 120 -15.54 10.46 -2.32
N LYS A 121 -15.52 11.79 -2.16
CA LYS A 121 -15.27 12.47 -0.87
C LYS A 121 -16.21 12.11 0.28
N ARG A 122 -17.47 11.76 0.00
CA ARG A 122 -18.53 11.55 1.03
C ARG A 122 -18.93 10.09 1.24
N VAL A 123 -18.21 9.15 0.63
CA VAL A 123 -18.48 7.73 0.77
C VAL A 123 -17.81 7.20 2.04
N SER A 124 -18.50 6.32 2.77
CA SER A 124 -17.98 5.71 4.00
C SER A 124 -17.24 4.41 3.74
N GLY A 125 -16.23 4.13 4.58
CA GLY A 125 -15.43 2.91 4.53
C GLY A 125 -14.56 2.77 3.27
N ILE A 126 -14.09 1.55 3.03
CA ILE A 126 -13.36 1.19 1.82
C ILE A 126 -14.36 0.91 0.70
N SER A 127 -14.26 1.65 -0.41
CA SER A 127 -15.15 1.48 -1.56
C SER A 127 -14.38 1.28 -2.86
N VAL A 128 -14.81 0.31 -3.65
CA VAL A 128 -14.21 -0.02 -4.94
C VAL A 128 -14.56 1.04 -6.01
N LEU A 129 -13.56 1.42 -6.80
CA LEU A 129 -13.72 2.30 -7.95
C LEU A 129 -14.44 1.54 -9.07
N THR A 130 -15.55 2.09 -9.54
CA THR A 130 -16.36 1.58 -10.65
C THR A 130 -16.05 2.33 -11.95
N LYS A 131 -16.45 1.76 -13.10
CA LYS A 131 -16.28 2.41 -14.41
C LYS A 131 -17.03 3.76 -14.51
N GLN A 132 -18.10 3.94 -13.74
CA GLN A 132 -18.92 5.17 -13.74
C GLN A 132 -18.16 6.40 -13.26
N LEU A 133 -17.14 6.22 -12.41
CA LEU A 133 -16.26 7.30 -11.97
C LEU A 133 -15.46 7.92 -13.12
N PHE A 134 -15.25 7.15 -14.19
CA PHE A 134 -14.40 7.51 -15.32
C PHE A 134 -15.21 8.00 -16.53
N THR A 135 -16.55 7.98 -16.47
CA THR A 135 -17.41 8.23 -17.65
C THR A 135 -17.22 9.62 -18.28
N ASN A 136 -16.85 10.63 -17.49
CA ASN A 136 -16.65 12.00 -17.95
C ASN A 136 -15.17 12.39 -18.05
N TRP A 137 -14.28 11.39 -18.09
CA TRP A 137 -12.84 11.59 -18.15
C TRP A 137 -12.28 10.81 -19.33
N ASP A 138 -11.18 11.31 -19.90
CA ASP A 138 -10.46 10.61 -20.97
C ASP A 138 -9.68 9.38 -20.45
N PHE A 139 -9.70 9.17 -19.13
CA PHE A 139 -9.06 8.04 -18.46
C PHE A 139 -9.96 6.81 -18.42
N LYS A 140 -9.36 5.62 -18.51
CA LYS A 140 -10.07 4.34 -18.36
C LYS A 140 -9.62 3.63 -17.10
N LEU A 141 -10.58 3.10 -16.33
CA LEU A 141 -10.30 2.30 -15.13
C LEU A 141 -9.35 1.11 -15.40
N CYS A 142 -9.44 0.48 -16.57
CA CYS A 142 -8.52 -0.61 -16.93
C CYS A 142 -7.07 -0.14 -17.07
N VAL A 143 -6.85 1.06 -17.61
CA VAL A 143 -5.50 1.64 -17.76
C VAL A 143 -4.91 1.95 -16.38
N LEU A 144 -5.71 2.58 -15.49
CA LEU A 144 -5.28 2.83 -14.11
C LEU A 144 -4.95 1.54 -13.36
N LYS A 145 -5.75 0.47 -13.54
CA LYS A 145 -5.48 -0.86 -12.97
C LYS A 145 -4.12 -1.41 -13.39
N GLU A 146 -3.81 -1.38 -14.67
CA GLU A 146 -2.53 -1.89 -15.17
C GLU A 146 -1.35 -1.04 -14.70
N LYS A 147 -1.49 0.29 -14.68
CA LYS A 147 -0.46 1.19 -14.16
C LYS A 147 -0.14 0.93 -12.69
N ILE A 148 -1.17 0.86 -11.82
CA ILE A 148 -0.97 0.58 -10.39
C ILE A 148 -0.34 -0.81 -10.20
N ARG A 149 -0.84 -1.83 -10.91
CA ARG A 149 -0.27 -3.19 -10.84
C ARG A 149 1.20 -3.19 -11.24
N ALA A 150 1.54 -2.57 -12.37
CA ALA A 150 2.91 -2.49 -12.86
C ALA A 150 3.82 -1.74 -11.88
N LEU A 151 3.35 -0.62 -11.31
CA LEU A 151 4.10 0.16 -10.33
C LEU A 151 4.44 -0.66 -9.07
N PHE A 152 3.46 -1.38 -8.50
CA PHE A 152 3.70 -2.24 -7.34
C PHE A 152 4.62 -3.41 -7.67
N MET A 153 4.41 -4.08 -8.80
CA MET A 153 5.26 -5.19 -9.23
C MET A 153 6.70 -4.71 -9.41
N LYS A 154 6.92 -3.59 -10.13
CA LYS A 154 8.26 -3.03 -10.32
C LYS A 154 8.88 -2.63 -8.98
N THR A 155 8.14 -1.97 -8.10
CA THR A 155 8.70 -1.46 -6.85
C THR A 155 9.08 -2.59 -5.91
N PHE A 156 8.19 -3.56 -5.67
CA PHE A 156 8.41 -4.57 -4.65
C PHE A 156 9.10 -5.84 -5.16
N ILE A 157 8.98 -6.21 -6.43
CA ILE A 157 9.76 -7.33 -6.97
C ILE A 157 11.23 -6.97 -7.07
N LEU A 158 11.57 -5.75 -7.53
CA LEU A 158 12.96 -5.30 -7.54
C LEU A 158 13.55 -5.34 -6.13
N THR A 159 12.81 -4.87 -5.13
CA THR A 159 13.25 -4.95 -3.73
C THR A 159 13.48 -6.38 -3.26
N LEU A 160 12.61 -7.33 -3.63
CA LEU A 160 12.82 -8.75 -3.31
C LEU A 160 14.07 -9.31 -3.99
N CYS A 161 14.27 -9.03 -5.28
CA CYS A 161 15.45 -9.47 -6.03
C CYS A 161 16.75 -8.89 -5.43
N GLU A 162 16.79 -7.60 -5.13
CA GLU A 162 17.93 -6.94 -4.49
C GLU A 162 18.22 -7.51 -3.09
N SER A 163 17.16 -7.83 -2.33
CA SER A 163 17.33 -8.43 -1.00
C SER A 163 17.85 -9.87 -1.06
N ASN A 164 17.53 -10.62 -2.11
CA ASN A 164 18.02 -11.98 -2.30
C ASN A 164 19.48 -11.97 -2.75
N LEU A 165 19.86 -11.08 -3.68
CA LEU A 165 21.24 -10.92 -4.14
C LEU A 165 22.18 -10.53 -2.98
N LYS A 166 21.76 -9.59 -2.11
CA LYS A 166 22.56 -9.19 -0.94
C LYS A 166 22.75 -10.31 0.08
N LYS A 167 21.77 -11.20 0.23
CA LYS A 167 21.91 -12.37 1.13
C LYS A 167 22.88 -13.40 0.55
N GLU A 168 22.83 -13.64 -0.76
CA GLU A 168 23.80 -14.49 -1.45
C GLU A 168 25.23 -13.94 -1.33
N ASP A 169 25.41 -12.62 -1.46
CA ASP A 169 26.71 -11.96 -1.26
C ASP A 169 27.21 -12.04 0.20
N GLU A 170 26.32 -11.99 1.20
CA GLU A 170 26.68 -12.11 2.62
C GLU A 170 27.03 -13.56 3.01
N ASP A 171 26.34 -14.54 2.45
CA ASP A 171 26.59 -15.97 2.67
C ASP A 171 27.87 -16.46 1.95
N GLU A 172 28.37 -15.75 0.92
CA GLU A 172 29.64 -16.07 0.24
C GLU A 172 30.90 -15.55 0.97
N VAL A 173 30.77 -14.68 1.98
CA VAL A 173 31.91 -14.23 2.80
C VAL A 173 32.27 -15.27 3.87
N PHE A 174 32.77 -16.43 3.46
CA PHE A 174 33.42 -17.39 4.37
C PHE A 174 34.86 -16.96 4.68
N GLU A 175 35.22 -16.99 5.97
CA GLU A 175 36.53 -16.65 6.51
C GLU A 175 37.69 -17.22 5.67
N ILE A 176 38.53 -16.34 5.14
CA ILE A 176 39.87 -16.71 4.68
C ILE A 176 40.67 -17.09 5.94
N VAL A 177 40.59 -18.36 6.35
CA VAL A 177 41.44 -18.88 7.43
C VAL A 177 42.89 -18.79 6.94
N PRO A 178 43.78 -18.02 7.60
CA PRO A 178 45.16 -17.92 7.15
C PRO A 178 45.85 -19.27 7.36
N VAL A 179 46.30 -19.88 6.25
CA VAL A 179 47.08 -21.12 6.26
C VAL A 179 48.40 -20.86 7.01
N LYS A 180 48.54 -21.40 8.23
CA LYS A 180 49.79 -21.35 8.99
C LYS A 180 50.87 -22.16 8.27
N ARG A 181 51.96 -21.49 7.91
CA ARG A 181 53.21 -22.06 7.35
C ARG A 181 53.78 -23.16 8.25
N LEU A 182 53.91 -24.38 7.73
CA LEU A 182 54.82 -25.39 8.26
C LEU A 182 56.25 -25.05 7.82
N LYS A 183 57.09 -24.65 8.77
CA LYS A 183 58.54 -24.53 8.58
C LYS A 183 59.14 -25.93 8.69
N ASN A 184 59.61 -26.48 7.58
CA ASN A 184 60.49 -27.65 7.61
C ASN A 184 61.87 -27.22 8.10
N THR A 185 62.24 -27.59 9.31
CA THR A 185 63.62 -27.57 9.79
C THR A 185 64.12 -29.01 9.84
N ASN A 186 64.86 -29.42 8.80
CA ASN A 186 65.73 -30.59 8.86
C ASN A 186 67.18 -30.10 8.89
N LYS A 187 67.83 -30.22 10.05
CA LYS A 187 69.27 -30.44 10.17
C LYS A 187 69.56 -31.12 11.50
#